data_AF-A0A7X8RMZ0-F1
#
_entry.id   AF-A0A7X8RMZ0-F1
#
_cell.length_a   1.000
_cell.length_b   1.000
_cell.length_c   1.000
_cell.angle_alpha   90.00
_cell.angle_beta   90.00
_cell.angle_gamma   90.00
#
_symmetry.space_group_name_H-M   'P 1'
#
loop_
_entity.id
_entity.type
_entity.pdbx_description
1 polymer ?
#
loop_
_entity_poly.entity_id
_entity_poly.type
_entity_poly.pdbx_seq_one_letter_code
_entity_poly.pdbx_strand_id
1 'polypeptide(L)'
;MIILSLILAHLIADFYFQTEHMVKEKRKFLKLHLFHHAAIMFITLLLIYFYQGNDLIIEVVLATILLVGIHGGIDYLKIFFQEKTDYLVQKNAWNLGLFIVDQLLHVITILSVCYFTLQVDLKSTFNTFLLLSNLKEGLRPDIGLLDGLLFLIIMLILCTTVTGHLIRIMLGSLTKHISLFEGKYTLKDLAVSPNSEKNMSEEYTYMVMKHQDLSRGKVIGYLERLLVVALILMGSFSAVGFIVAAKSLTRFKQMDDRDWAEYFLLGTLTSFLFAIIYGVLLKIVFFGAY
;
A
#
# COMPACT_ATOMS: atom_id res chain seq x y z
N MET A 1 -7.24 9.20 19.05
CA MET A 1 -8.36 8.42 18.47
C MET A 1 -8.93 8.99 17.16
N ILE A 2 -9.53 10.19 17.15
CA ILE A 2 -10.29 10.74 16.00
C ILE A 2 -9.53 10.63 14.66
N ILE A 3 -8.33 11.21 14.59
CA ILE A 3 -7.51 11.25 13.36
C ILE A 3 -7.20 9.82 12.89
N LEU A 4 -6.81 8.93 13.81
CA LEU A 4 -6.50 7.54 13.48
C LEU A 4 -7.74 6.81 12.93
N SER A 5 -8.92 7.00 13.54
CA SER A 5 -10.17 6.41 13.06
C SER A 5 -10.53 6.86 11.65
N LEU A 6 -10.37 8.15 11.33
CA LEU A 6 -10.67 8.68 10.00
C LEU A 6 -9.64 8.26 8.95
N ILE A 7 -8.36 8.17 9.31
CA ILE A 7 -7.32 7.60 8.44
C ILE A 7 -7.63 6.14 8.16
N LEU A 8 -7.98 5.35 9.17
CA LEU A 8 -8.35 3.94 9.00
C LEU A 8 -9.57 3.79 8.10
N ALA A 9 -10.62 4.59 8.32
CA ALA A 9 -11.82 4.60 7.51
C ALA A 9 -11.51 4.91 6.03
N HIS A 10 -10.68 5.91 5.76
CA HIS A 10 -10.22 6.23 4.41
C HIS A 10 -9.43 5.08 3.78
N LEU A 11 -8.47 4.49 4.50
CA LEU A 11 -7.69 3.35 3.98
C LEU A 11 -8.57 2.13 3.67
N ILE A 12 -9.59 1.85 4.49
CA ILE A 12 -10.55 0.78 4.23
C ILE A 12 -11.37 1.10 2.98
N ALA A 13 -11.86 2.33 2.86
CA ALA A 13 -12.66 2.75 1.73
C ALA A 13 -11.87 2.66 0.40
N ASP A 14 -10.62 3.11 0.39
CA ASP A 14 -9.75 3.11 -0.80
C ASP A 14 -9.20 1.73 -1.15
N PHE A 15 -8.70 0.96 -0.19
CA PHE A 15 -7.93 -0.25 -0.52
C PHE A 15 -8.70 -1.55 -0.38
N TYR A 16 -9.82 -1.57 0.35
CA TYR A 16 -10.65 -2.76 0.54
C TYR A 16 -11.99 -2.68 -0.18
N PHE A 17 -12.64 -1.50 -0.20
CA PHE A 17 -13.93 -1.32 -0.85
C PHE A 17 -13.81 -0.88 -2.32
N GLN A 18 -12.72 -0.22 -2.72
CA GLN A 18 -12.45 0.04 -4.14
C GLN A 18 -11.93 -1.22 -4.82
N THR A 19 -12.74 -1.81 -5.71
CA THR A 19 -12.35 -3.04 -6.41
C THR A 19 -11.44 -2.77 -7.61
N GLU A 20 -10.70 -3.77 -8.06
CA GLU A 20 -9.87 -3.71 -9.28
C GLU A 20 -10.68 -3.30 -10.52
N HIS A 21 -11.96 -3.66 -10.60
CA HIS A 21 -12.85 -3.24 -11.69
C HIS A 21 -13.15 -1.74 -11.63
N MET A 22 -13.38 -1.20 -10.43
CA MET A 22 -13.56 0.24 -10.23
C MET A 22 -12.30 1.02 -10.59
N VAL A 23 -11.12 0.47 -10.31
CA VAL A 23 -9.83 1.09 -10.67
C VAL A 23 -9.58 1.05 -12.19
N LYS A 24 -10.03 0.00 -12.90
CA LYS A 24 -9.91 -0.08 -14.36
C LYS A 24 -10.88 0.84 -15.09
N GLU A 25 -12.11 0.99 -14.59
CA GLU A 25 -13.17 1.81 -15.18
C GLU A 25 -13.54 3.00 -14.26
N LYS A 26 -12.53 3.74 -13.76
CA LYS A 26 -12.71 4.79 -12.72
C LYS A 26 -13.81 5.80 -13.04
N ARG A 27 -13.87 6.28 -14.28
CA ARG A 27 -14.86 7.28 -14.69
C ARG A 27 -16.30 6.76 -14.56
N LYS A 28 -16.54 5.48 -14.85
CA LYS A 28 -17.85 4.85 -14.76
C LYS A 28 -18.26 4.56 -13.32
N PHE A 29 -17.31 4.12 -12.50
CA PHE A 29 -17.56 3.72 -11.12
C PHE A 29 -17.35 4.83 -10.08
N LEU A 30 -17.04 6.06 -10.50
CA LEU A 30 -16.79 7.19 -9.59
C LEU A 30 -17.93 7.40 -8.59
N LYS A 31 -19.19 7.34 -9.03
CA LYS A 31 -20.35 7.50 -8.13
C LYS A 31 -20.44 6.40 -7.08
N LEU A 32 -20.15 5.15 -7.47
CA LEU A 32 -20.18 4.01 -6.56
C LEU A 32 -19.05 4.08 -5.54
N HIS A 33 -17.87 4.55 -5.98
CA HIS A 33 -16.74 4.81 -5.10
C HIS A 33 -17.09 5.86 -4.05
N LEU A 34 -17.58 7.03 -4.48
CA LEU A 34 -17.99 8.10 -3.57
C LEU A 34 -19.11 7.69 -2.62
N PHE A 35 -20.01 6.81 -3.05
CA PHE A 35 -21.08 6.29 -2.19
C PHE A 35 -20.54 5.45 -1.02
N HIS A 36 -19.66 4.49 -1.29
CA HIS A 36 -19.08 3.67 -0.22
C HIS A 36 -18.18 4.51 0.69
N HIS A 37 -17.44 5.47 0.14
CA HIS A 37 -16.70 6.45 0.93
C HIS A 37 -17.61 7.24 1.85
N ALA A 38 -18.72 7.77 1.34
CA ALA A 38 -19.69 8.47 2.16
C ALA A 38 -20.23 7.60 3.28
N ALA A 39 -20.59 6.35 2.99
CA ALA A 39 -21.09 5.41 4.00
C ALA A 39 -20.06 5.14 5.10
N ILE A 40 -18.81 4.82 4.73
CA ILE A 40 -17.75 4.47 5.69
C ILE A 40 -17.35 5.68 6.54
N MET A 41 -17.19 6.86 5.93
CA MET A 41 -16.87 8.08 6.66
C MET A 41 -18.01 8.52 7.58
N PHE A 42 -19.26 8.44 7.11
CA PHE A 42 -20.44 8.78 7.91
C PHE A 42 -20.57 7.87 9.13
N ILE A 43 -20.45 6.55 8.95
CA ILE A 43 -20.53 5.58 10.06
C ILE A 43 -19.40 5.84 11.06
N THR A 44 -18.17 6.10 10.58
CA THR A 44 -17.03 6.39 11.46
C THR A 44 -17.24 7.66 12.28
N LEU A 45 -17.71 8.73 11.64
CA LEU A 45 -18.02 9.99 12.32
C LEU A 45 -19.18 9.84 13.30
N LEU A 46 -20.21 9.06 12.96
CA LEU A 46 -21.32 8.77 13.86
C LEU A 46 -20.86 8.02 15.12
N LEU A 47 -19.94 7.06 14.98
CA LEU A 47 -19.34 6.36 16.13
C LEU A 47 -18.51 7.32 17.02
N ILE A 48 -17.75 8.23 16.41
CA ILE A 48 -17.00 9.26 17.14
C ILE A 48 -17.95 10.20 17.87
N TYR A 49 -19.05 10.60 17.23
CA TYR A 49 -20.07 11.46 17.81
C TYR A 49 -20.72 10.82 19.05
N PHE A 50 -21.07 9.53 19.00
CA PHE A 50 -21.62 8.85 20.18
C PHE A 50 -20.62 8.71 21.33
N TYR A 51 -19.32 8.76 21.06
CA TYR A 51 -18.30 8.68 22.10
C TYR A 51 -18.05 10.02 22.80
N GLN A 52 -18.03 11.14 22.05
CA GLN A 52 -17.58 12.44 22.58
C GLN A 52 -18.15 13.66 21.83
N GLY A 53 -19.17 13.48 21.01
CA GLY A 53 -19.67 14.51 20.12
C GLY A 53 -20.61 15.49 20.80
N ASN A 54 -20.66 16.72 20.28
CA ASN A 54 -21.51 17.79 20.79
C ASN A 54 -22.60 18.18 19.78
N ASP A 55 -22.23 18.38 18.52
CA ASP A 55 -23.15 18.81 17.46
C ASP A 55 -23.16 17.82 16.28
N LEU A 56 -24.25 17.08 16.15
CA LEU A 56 -24.44 16.07 15.10
C LEU A 56 -24.34 16.67 13.68
N ILE A 57 -24.86 17.89 13.48
CA ILE A 57 -24.92 18.52 12.15
C ILE A 57 -23.50 18.90 11.73
N ILE A 58 -22.72 19.52 12.61
CA ILE A 58 -21.37 19.96 12.29
C ILE A 58 -20.39 18.79 12.24
N GLU A 59 -20.39 17.94 13.26
CA GLU A 59 -19.37 16.92 13.45
C GLU A 59 -19.60 15.68 12.58
N VAL A 60 -20.84 15.38 12.21
CA VAL A 60 -21.16 14.21 11.37
C VAL A 60 -21.58 14.63 9.98
N VAL A 61 -22.68 15.40 9.84
CA VAL A 61 -23.27 15.67 8.51
C VAL A 61 -22.35 16.56 7.67
N LEU A 62 -21.97 17.73 8.18
CA LEU A 62 -21.11 18.68 7.47
C LEU A 62 -19.72 18.08 7.24
N ALA A 63 -19.11 17.46 8.26
CA ALA A 63 -17.83 16.79 8.13
C ALA A 63 -17.85 15.72 7.03
N THR A 64 -18.89 14.88 6.96
CA THR A 64 -19.04 13.87 5.90
C THR A 64 -19.14 14.52 4.52
N ILE A 65 -19.96 15.56 4.37
CA ILE A 65 -20.13 16.27 3.10
C ILE A 65 -18.79 16.87 2.62
N LEU A 66 -18.04 17.51 3.53
CA LEU A 66 -16.73 18.09 3.21
C LEU A 66 -15.71 17.01 2.82
N LEU A 67 -15.62 15.92 3.61
CA LEU A 67 -14.69 14.82 3.32
C LEU A 67 -14.97 14.19 1.96
N VAL A 68 -16.21 13.80 1.69
CA VAL A 68 -16.60 13.13 0.43
C VAL A 68 -16.54 14.09 -0.75
N GLY A 69 -16.95 15.35 -0.56
CA GLY A 69 -16.94 16.35 -1.62
C GLY A 69 -15.52 16.68 -2.08
N ILE A 70 -14.61 16.93 -1.13
CA ILE A 70 -13.20 17.21 -1.45
C ILE A 70 -12.52 15.96 -2.02
N HIS A 71 -12.78 14.77 -1.45
CA HIS A 71 -12.29 13.49 -1.98
C HIS A 71 -12.69 13.29 -3.44
N GLY A 72 -13.97 13.48 -3.77
CA GLY A 72 -14.45 13.37 -5.15
C GLY A 72 -13.82 14.39 -6.10
N GLY A 73 -13.51 15.59 -5.61
CA GLY A 73 -12.75 16.58 -6.36
C GLY A 73 -11.32 16.11 -6.66
N ILE A 74 -10.61 15.58 -5.66
CA ILE A 74 -9.24 15.06 -5.80
C ILE A 74 -9.23 13.89 -6.80
N ASP A 75 -10.13 12.92 -6.64
CA ASP A 75 -10.26 11.78 -7.55
C ASP A 75 -10.53 12.20 -8.99
N TYR A 76 -11.44 13.17 -9.18
CA TYR A 76 -11.78 13.68 -10.50
C TYR A 76 -10.56 14.33 -11.17
N LEU A 77 -9.81 15.16 -10.42
CA LEU A 77 -8.57 15.77 -10.91
C LEU A 77 -7.53 14.72 -11.26
N LYS A 78 -7.35 13.69 -10.43
CA LYS A 78 -6.44 12.58 -10.70
C LYS A 78 -6.80 11.84 -12.00
N ILE A 79 -8.08 11.52 -12.20
CA ILE A 79 -8.55 10.87 -13.44
C ILE A 79 -8.25 11.75 -14.65
N PHE A 80 -8.52 13.06 -14.55
CA PHE A 80 -8.25 14.02 -15.62
C PHE A 80 -6.77 14.08 -16.00
N PHE A 81 -5.86 14.18 -15.02
CA PHE A 81 -4.41 14.21 -15.29
C PHE A 81 -3.87 12.87 -15.78
N GLN A 82 -4.44 11.76 -15.32
CA GLN A 82 -4.03 10.42 -15.75
C GLN A 82 -4.38 10.17 -17.23
N GLU A 83 -5.61 10.50 -17.65
CA GLU A 83 -6.07 10.33 -19.05
C GLU A 83 -5.27 11.21 -20.04
N LYS A 84 -4.92 12.45 -19.65
CA LYS A 84 -4.13 13.35 -20.50
C LYS A 84 -2.71 12.84 -20.78
N THR A 85 -2.24 11.88 -19.99
CA THR A 85 -0.84 11.46 -19.96
C THR A 85 -0.61 10.08 -20.59
N ASP A 86 -1.63 9.50 -21.23
CA ASP A 86 -1.58 8.13 -21.75
C ASP A 86 -0.52 7.89 -22.86
N TYR A 87 0.10 8.95 -23.41
CA TYR A 87 1.10 8.89 -24.48
C TYR A 87 2.57 9.07 -24.03
N LEU A 88 2.85 9.22 -22.72
CA LEU A 88 4.22 9.51 -22.23
C LEU A 88 5.07 8.25 -21.99
N VAL A 89 6.36 8.35 -22.35
CA VAL A 89 7.41 7.31 -22.18
C VAL A 89 7.67 6.95 -20.70
N GLN A 90 7.32 7.82 -19.74
CA GLN A 90 7.51 7.60 -18.30
C GLN A 90 6.20 7.39 -17.52
N LYS A 91 5.23 6.70 -18.13
CA LYS A 91 3.88 6.48 -17.58
C LYS A 91 3.86 5.96 -16.13
N ASN A 92 4.73 5.02 -15.77
CA ASN A 92 4.74 4.45 -14.41
C ASN A 92 5.19 5.44 -13.33
N ALA A 93 6.26 6.21 -13.59
CA ALA A 93 6.76 7.21 -12.65
C ALA A 93 5.75 8.35 -12.45
N TRP A 94 5.10 8.80 -13.53
CA TRP A 94 4.04 9.79 -13.46
C TRP A 94 2.82 9.28 -12.67
N ASN A 95 2.37 8.06 -12.96
CA ASN A 95 1.25 7.46 -12.23
C ASN A 95 1.57 7.26 -10.74
N LEU A 96 2.82 6.92 -10.42
CA LEU A 96 3.31 6.84 -9.05
C LEU A 96 3.24 8.21 -8.36
N GLY A 97 3.72 9.27 -9.03
CA GLY A 97 3.64 10.64 -8.53
C GLY A 97 2.19 11.10 -8.30
N LEU A 98 1.30 10.86 -9.26
CA LEU A 98 -0.12 11.15 -9.12
C LEU A 98 -0.75 10.39 -7.95
N PHE A 99 -0.39 9.13 -7.75
CA PHE A 99 -0.86 8.34 -6.60
C PHE A 99 -0.37 8.91 -5.27
N ILE A 100 0.92 9.29 -5.15
CA ILE A 100 1.46 9.87 -3.92
C ILE A 100 0.79 11.21 -3.60
N VAL A 101 0.69 12.10 -4.58
CA VAL A 101 0.05 13.42 -4.40
C VAL A 101 -1.40 13.27 -3.99
N ASP A 102 -2.13 12.36 -4.62
CA ASP A 102 -3.51 12.02 -4.28
C ASP A 102 -3.66 11.59 -2.81
N GLN A 103 -2.86 10.63 -2.34
CA GLN A 103 -2.91 10.17 -0.95
C GLN A 103 -2.55 11.29 0.05
N LEU A 104 -1.58 12.15 -0.29
CA LEU A 104 -1.24 13.32 0.53
C LEU A 104 -2.40 14.33 0.63
N LEU A 105 -3.06 14.63 -0.49
CA LEU A 105 -4.22 15.54 -0.50
C LEU A 105 -5.39 14.98 0.32
N HIS A 106 -5.63 13.67 0.27
CA HIS A 106 -6.63 13.02 1.12
C HIS A 106 -6.30 13.13 2.61
N VAL A 107 -5.06 12.87 3.00
CA VAL A 107 -4.63 13.03 4.41
C VAL A 107 -4.76 14.48 4.86
N ILE A 108 -4.34 15.46 4.03
CA ILE A 108 -4.50 16.89 4.33
C ILE A 108 -5.97 17.26 4.51
N THR A 109 -6.86 16.69 3.68
CA THR A 109 -8.31 16.89 3.77
C THR A 109 -8.83 16.37 5.11
N ILE A 110 -8.45 15.16 5.51
CA ILE A 110 -8.84 14.57 6.80
C ILE A 110 -8.37 15.45 7.96
N LEU A 111 -7.11 15.90 7.96
CA LEU A 111 -6.56 16.76 9.00
C LEU A 111 -7.27 18.13 9.06
N SER A 112 -7.59 18.71 7.91
CA SER A 112 -8.30 19.98 7.81
C SER A 112 -9.72 19.86 8.38
N VAL A 113 -10.45 18.79 8.06
CA VAL A 113 -11.78 18.54 8.61
C VAL A 113 -11.71 18.26 10.11
N CYS A 114 -10.73 17.48 10.58
CA CYS A 114 -10.51 17.28 12.01
C CYS A 114 -10.32 18.60 12.77
N TYR A 115 -9.56 19.54 12.19
CA TYR A 115 -9.30 20.84 12.79
C TYR A 115 -10.54 21.75 12.79
N PHE A 116 -11.22 21.88 11.64
CA PHE A 116 -12.30 22.85 11.48
C PHE A 116 -13.66 22.38 12.03
N THR A 117 -14.01 21.10 11.91
CA THR A 117 -15.34 20.60 12.32
C THR A 117 -15.29 19.85 13.65
N LEU A 118 -14.27 19.03 13.86
CA LEU A 118 -14.13 18.20 15.07
C LEU A 118 -13.28 18.87 16.18
N GLN A 119 -12.84 20.12 15.94
CA GLN A 119 -12.06 20.94 16.87
C GLN A 119 -10.81 20.23 17.45
N VAL A 120 -10.19 19.36 16.65
CA VAL A 120 -8.99 18.63 17.07
C VAL A 120 -7.79 19.56 17.13
N ASP A 121 -7.11 19.60 18.29
CA ASP A 121 -5.85 20.32 18.42
C ASP A 121 -4.71 19.55 17.72
N LEU A 122 -4.44 19.96 16.48
CA LEU A 122 -3.34 19.42 15.67
C LEU A 122 -1.97 19.71 16.27
N LYS A 123 -1.81 20.83 17.00
CA LYS A 123 -0.53 21.20 17.63
C LYS A 123 -0.23 20.26 18.79
N SER A 124 -1.22 19.96 19.62
CA SER A 124 -1.08 18.96 20.68
C SER A 124 -0.76 17.58 20.11
N THR A 125 -1.50 17.15 19.08
CA THR A 125 -1.26 15.87 18.40
C THR A 125 0.17 15.77 17.84
N PHE A 126 0.66 16.84 17.20
CA PHE A 126 2.03 16.89 16.68
C PHE A 126 3.08 16.85 17.81
N ASN A 127 2.84 17.54 18.92
CA ASN A 127 3.73 17.45 20.10
C ASN A 127 3.79 16.04 20.68
N THR A 128 2.65 15.33 20.77
CA THR A 128 2.61 13.92 21.20
C THR A 128 3.47 13.05 20.29
N PHE A 129 3.40 13.24 18.97
CA PHE A 129 4.25 12.52 18.02
C PHE A 129 5.74 12.82 18.22
N LEU A 130 6.11 14.09 18.44
CA LEU A 130 7.51 14.48 18.71
C LEU A 130 8.05 13.89 20.02
N LEU A 131 7.23 13.81 21.07
CA LEU A 131 7.58 13.18 22.34
C LEU A 131 7.74 11.66 22.18
N LEU A 132 6.82 10.99 21.47
CA LEU A 132 6.92 9.55 21.19
C LEU A 132 8.15 9.19 20.36
N SER A 133 8.60 10.11 19.49
CA SER A 133 9.78 9.92 18.63
C SER A 133 11.10 10.32 19.26
N ASN A 134 11.12 10.72 20.54
CA ASN A 134 12.30 11.31 21.20
C ASN A 134 12.91 12.51 20.45
N LEU A 135 12.14 13.17 19.57
CA LEU A 135 12.58 14.38 18.85
C LEU A 135 12.39 15.64 19.70
N LYS A 136 11.63 15.53 20.78
CA LYS A 136 11.42 16.58 21.78
C LYS A 136 11.65 15.99 23.17
N GLU A 137 12.43 16.68 23.98
CA GLU A 137 12.62 16.30 25.38
C GLU A 137 11.31 16.46 26.16
N GLY A 138 11.00 15.46 26.98
CA GLY A 138 9.81 15.47 27.83
C GLY A 138 9.41 14.07 28.28
N LEU A 139 8.36 14.01 29.10
CA LEU A 139 7.76 12.74 29.50
C LEU A 139 7.08 12.10 28.30
N ARG A 140 7.41 10.84 28.03
CA ARG A 140 6.76 10.07 26.98
C ARG A 140 5.28 9.86 27.33
N PRO A 141 4.35 10.27 26.46
CA PRO A 141 2.94 10.08 26.71
C PRO A 141 2.59 8.59 26.65
N ASP A 142 1.70 8.16 27.56
CA ASP A 142 1.13 6.82 27.50
C ASP A 142 0.14 6.73 26.33
N ILE A 143 0.22 5.64 25.57
CA ILE A 143 -0.67 5.42 24.43
C ILE A 143 -1.80 4.53 24.91
N GLY A 144 -3.01 5.09 24.97
CA GLY A 144 -4.20 4.32 25.32
C GLY A 144 -4.38 3.11 24.39
N LEU A 145 -4.94 2.01 24.92
CA LEU A 145 -5.12 0.75 24.19
C LEU A 145 -5.80 0.93 22.82
N LEU A 146 -6.86 1.75 22.75
CA LEU A 146 -7.57 2.00 21.50
C LEU A 146 -6.71 2.70 20.45
N ASP A 147 -5.93 3.70 20.84
CA ASP A 147 -5.04 4.41 19.93
C ASP A 147 -3.88 3.52 19.46
N GLY A 148 -3.35 2.69 20.35
CA GLY A 148 -2.38 1.65 20.00
C GLY A 148 -2.94 0.66 18.97
N LEU A 149 -4.15 0.13 19.21
CA LEU A 149 -4.78 -0.82 18.28
C LEU A 149 -5.08 -0.18 16.92
N LEU A 150 -5.65 1.03 16.89
CA LEU A 150 -5.91 1.76 15.65
C LEU A 150 -4.62 1.99 14.86
N PHE A 151 -3.56 2.46 15.54
CA PHE A 151 -2.27 2.66 14.91
C PHE A 151 -1.69 1.36 14.35
N LEU A 152 -1.75 0.25 15.11
CA LEU A 152 -1.28 -1.05 14.64
C LEU A 152 -2.01 -1.53 13.38
N ILE A 153 -3.34 -1.38 13.33
CA ILE A 153 -4.14 -1.77 12.16
C ILE A 153 -3.78 -0.90 10.94
N ILE A 154 -3.64 0.41 11.12
CA ILE A 154 -3.20 1.32 10.06
C ILE A 154 -1.83 0.89 9.52
N MET A 155 -0.87 0.62 10.41
CA MET A 155 0.47 0.18 10.03
C MET A 155 0.44 -1.18 9.31
N LEU A 156 -0.44 -2.09 9.70
CA LEU A 156 -0.64 -3.37 9.01
C LEU A 156 -1.14 -3.16 7.57
N ILE A 157 -2.13 -2.29 7.38
CA ILE A 157 -2.69 -1.96 6.06
C ILE A 157 -1.63 -1.26 5.19
N LEU A 158 -0.94 -0.24 5.73
CA LEU A 158 0.13 0.49 5.03
C LEU A 158 1.25 -0.47 4.58
N CYS A 159 1.72 -1.30 5.51
CA CYS A 159 2.78 -2.27 5.26
C CYS A 159 2.35 -3.32 4.24
N THR A 160 1.11 -3.81 4.26
CA THR A 160 0.68 -4.87 3.35
C THR A 160 0.07 -4.35 2.05
N THR A 161 -1.15 -3.81 2.10
CA THR A 161 -1.97 -3.50 0.92
C THR A 161 -1.46 -2.28 0.17
N VAL A 162 -1.19 -1.17 0.89
CA VAL A 162 -0.79 0.11 0.28
C VAL A 162 0.56 0.00 -0.38
N THR A 163 1.54 -0.58 0.33
CA THR A 163 2.88 -0.84 -0.24
C THR A 163 2.83 -1.78 -1.44
N GLY A 164 1.98 -2.82 -1.39
CA GLY A 164 1.78 -3.72 -2.52
C GLY A 164 1.21 -2.99 -3.75
N HIS A 165 0.24 -2.08 -3.53
CA HIS A 165 -0.33 -1.26 -4.60
C HIS A 165 0.71 -0.29 -5.18
N LEU A 166 1.50 0.37 -4.32
CA LEU A 166 2.58 1.27 -4.71
C LEU A 166 3.61 0.56 -5.60
N ILE A 167 4.09 -0.62 -5.19
CA ILE A 167 5.05 -1.42 -5.95
C ILE A 167 4.46 -1.82 -7.31
N ARG A 168 3.17 -2.18 -7.36
CA ARG A 168 2.50 -2.53 -8.62
C ARG A 168 2.43 -1.35 -9.58
N ILE A 169 2.16 -0.13 -9.10
CA ILE A 169 2.17 1.08 -9.93
C ILE A 169 3.59 1.36 -10.44
N MET A 170 4.59 1.27 -9.55
CA MET A 170 5.99 1.53 -9.86
C MET A 170 6.53 0.57 -10.93
N LEU A 171 6.29 -0.74 -10.78
CA LEU A 171 6.84 -1.77 -11.65
C LEU A 171 6.00 -2.05 -12.91
N GLY A 172 4.70 -1.74 -12.89
CA GLY A 172 3.79 -2.10 -13.97
C GLY A 172 3.49 -3.60 -14.10
N SER A 173 2.97 -4.02 -15.25
CA SER A 173 2.53 -5.39 -15.53
C SER A 173 3.64 -6.24 -16.17
N LEU A 174 4.38 -7.02 -15.37
CA LEU A 174 5.47 -7.89 -15.85
C LEU A 174 5.01 -9.20 -16.53
N THR A 175 3.71 -9.51 -16.54
CA THR A 175 3.19 -10.83 -16.93
C THR A 175 3.59 -11.30 -18.33
N LYS A 176 3.98 -10.42 -19.26
CA LYS A 176 4.45 -10.83 -20.60
C LYS A 176 5.88 -11.37 -20.63
N HIS A 177 6.78 -10.90 -19.77
CA HIS A 177 8.19 -11.30 -19.82
C HIS A 177 8.48 -12.59 -19.04
N ILE A 178 7.77 -12.83 -17.92
CA ILE A 178 7.94 -14.05 -17.10
C ILE A 178 7.54 -15.31 -17.89
N SER A 179 6.43 -15.26 -18.62
CA SER A 179 5.96 -16.42 -19.41
C SER A 179 6.91 -16.76 -20.56
N LEU A 180 7.50 -15.74 -21.20
CA LEU A 180 8.53 -15.93 -22.23
C LEU A 180 9.83 -16.50 -21.64
N PHE A 181 10.18 -16.07 -20.42
CA PHE A 181 11.40 -16.50 -19.72
C PHE A 181 11.32 -17.95 -19.21
N GLU A 182 10.23 -18.34 -18.54
CA GLU A 182 10.00 -19.73 -18.10
C GLU A 182 9.99 -20.68 -19.30
N GLY A 183 9.39 -20.27 -20.43
CA GLY A 183 9.43 -21.00 -21.69
C GLY A 183 10.86 -21.22 -22.21
N LYS A 184 11.72 -20.19 -22.18
CA LYS A 184 13.10 -20.28 -22.68
C LYS A 184 13.98 -21.25 -21.87
N TYR A 185 13.81 -21.29 -20.54
CA TYR A 185 14.58 -22.21 -19.68
C TYR A 185 14.07 -23.65 -19.74
N THR A 186 12.74 -23.85 -19.74
CA THR A 186 12.17 -25.19 -19.97
C THR A 186 12.58 -25.75 -21.33
N LEU A 187 12.57 -24.94 -22.39
CA LEU A 187 13.07 -25.33 -23.71
C LEU A 187 14.57 -25.69 -23.70
N LYS A 188 15.40 -24.93 -22.98
CA LYS A 188 16.84 -25.22 -22.86
C LYS A 188 17.09 -26.54 -22.13
N ASP A 189 16.34 -26.83 -21.06
CA ASP A 189 16.46 -28.09 -20.32
C ASP A 189 15.92 -29.29 -21.11
N LEU A 190 14.84 -29.11 -21.88
CA LEU A 190 14.28 -30.13 -22.77
C LEU A 190 15.22 -30.44 -23.95
N ALA A 191 15.82 -29.42 -24.56
CA ALA A 191 16.75 -29.57 -25.69
C ALA A 191 18.09 -30.24 -25.30
N VAL A 192 18.42 -30.32 -24.00
CA VAL A 192 19.62 -30.98 -23.48
C VAL A 192 19.37 -32.48 -23.19
N SER A 193 18.12 -32.95 -23.25
CA SER A 193 17.80 -34.38 -23.09
C SER A 193 18.18 -35.17 -24.37
N PRO A 194 19.11 -36.15 -24.30
CA PRO A 194 19.64 -36.83 -25.50
C PRO A 194 18.62 -37.70 -26.26
N ASN A 195 17.43 -37.92 -25.69
CA ASN A 195 16.44 -38.89 -26.18
C ASN A 195 15.07 -38.27 -26.53
N SER A 196 14.95 -36.95 -26.73
CA SER A 196 13.65 -36.39 -27.13
C SER A 196 13.40 -36.63 -28.62
N GLU A 197 12.71 -37.73 -28.94
CA GLU A 197 12.13 -37.93 -30.25
C GLU A 197 11.16 -36.79 -30.61
N LYS A 198 11.27 -36.39 -31.87
CA LYS A 198 10.81 -35.14 -32.44
C LYS A 198 9.30 -35.18 -32.73
N ASN A 199 8.47 -35.23 -31.68
CA ASN A 199 7.03 -34.98 -31.77
C ASN A 199 6.73 -33.61 -31.13
N MET A 200 7.32 -32.56 -31.71
CA MET A 200 7.46 -31.23 -31.10
C MET A 200 6.48 -30.16 -31.64
N SER A 201 5.25 -30.49 -32.03
CA SER A 201 4.33 -29.47 -32.60
C SER A 201 3.06 -29.22 -31.81
N GLU A 202 2.56 -30.21 -31.05
CA GLU A 202 1.22 -30.08 -30.46
C GLU A 202 1.24 -29.77 -28.95
N GLU A 203 2.37 -30.03 -28.28
CA GLU A 203 2.52 -29.79 -26.83
C GLU A 203 2.89 -28.35 -26.44
N TYR A 204 3.07 -27.47 -27.43
CA TYR A 204 3.60 -26.12 -27.25
C TYR A 204 2.54 -25.09 -26.89
N THR A 205 1.27 -25.39 -27.14
CA THR A 205 0.20 -24.39 -27.01
C THR A 205 -0.46 -24.41 -25.62
N TYR A 206 -0.41 -25.51 -24.87
CA TYR A 206 -1.16 -25.64 -23.61
C TYR A 206 -0.36 -25.34 -22.33
N MET A 207 0.97 -25.20 -22.39
CA MET A 207 1.75 -24.76 -21.21
C MET A 207 1.84 -23.23 -21.04
N VAL A 208 1.40 -22.44 -22.00
CA VAL A 208 1.65 -20.98 -22.03
C VAL A 208 0.61 -20.14 -21.26
N MET A 209 -0.44 -20.74 -20.71
CA MET A 209 -1.40 -19.99 -19.87
C MET A 209 -1.78 -20.75 -18.60
N LYS A 210 -0.79 -21.21 -17.82
CA LYS A 210 -1.08 -21.33 -16.39
C LYS A 210 -1.18 -19.90 -15.88
N HIS A 211 -2.41 -19.41 -15.69
CA HIS A 211 -2.67 -18.25 -14.85
C HIS A 211 -1.98 -18.53 -13.51
N GLN A 212 -0.75 -18.04 -13.33
CA GLN A 212 -0.15 -17.97 -12.01
C GLN A 212 -1.12 -17.13 -11.20
N ASP A 213 -1.70 -17.74 -10.16
CA ASP A 213 -2.64 -17.06 -9.28
C ASP A 213 -1.98 -15.76 -8.81
N LEU A 214 -2.43 -14.61 -9.34
CA LEU A 214 -1.97 -13.27 -8.93
C LEU A 214 -2.04 -13.09 -7.40
N SER A 215 -2.87 -13.90 -6.75
CA SER A 215 -3.00 -14.06 -5.30
C SER A 215 -1.72 -14.53 -4.60
N ARG A 216 -0.96 -15.51 -5.15
CA ARG A 216 0.20 -16.11 -4.46
C ARG A 216 1.34 -15.11 -4.29
N GLY A 217 1.67 -14.36 -5.34
CA GLY A 217 2.70 -13.32 -5.28
C GLY A 217 2.35 -12.21 -4.29
N LYS A 218 1.07 -11.81 -4.23
CA LYS A 218 0.56 -10.83 -3.26
C LYS A 218 0.74 -11.32 -1.83
N VAL A 219 0.37 -12.57 -1.54
CA VAL A 219 0.51 -13.19 -0.21
C VAL A 219 1.99 -13.32 0.19
N ILE A 220 2.87 -13.76 -0.71
CA ILE A 220 4.33 -13.83 -0.42
C ILE A 220 4.86 -12.46 -0.02
N GLY A 221 4.51 -11.41 -0.77
CA GLY A 221 4.92 -10.06 -0.44
C GLY A 221 4.40 -9.58 0.92
N TYR A 222 3.20 -9.99 1.32
CA TYR A 222 2.66 -9.67 2.65
C TYR A 222 3.49 -10.34 3.73
N LEU A 223 3.73 -11.65 3.60
CA LEU A 223 4.49 -12.42 4.58
C LEU A 223 5.93 -11.89 4.75
N GLU A 224 6.61 -11.55 3.66
CA GLU A 224 7.96 -11.00 3.71
C GLU A 224 8.02 -9.68 4.49
N ARG A 225 7.10 -8.74 4.21
CA ARG A 225 7.08 -7.45 4.91
C ARG A 225 6.72 -7.58 6.37
N LEU A 226 5.77 -8.46 6.72
CA LEU A 226 5.43 -8.74 8.12
C LEU A 226 6.60 -9.39 8.86
N LEU A 227 7.33 -10.29 8.21
CA LEU A 227 8.54 -10.90 8.77
C LEU A 227 9.63 -9.84 9.02
N VAL A 228 9.85 -8.91 8.07
CA VAL A 228 10.79 -7.80 8.26
C VAL A 228 10.37 -6.92 9.45
N VAL A 229 9.09 -6.54 9.53
CA VAL A 229 8.57 -5.76 10.67
C VAL A 229 8.80 -6.50 11.99
N ALA A 230 8.50 -7.79 12.06
CA ALA A 230 8.72 -8.60 13.26
C ALA A 230 10.20 -8.62 13.69
N LEU A 231 11.13 -8.78 12.74
CA LEU A 231 12.57 -8.77 13.04
C LEU A 231 13.06 -7.41 13.54
N ILE A 232 12.55 -6.30 13.00
CA ILE A 232 12.88 -4.95 13.48
C ILE A 232 12.38 -4.74 14.91
N LEU A 233 11.15 -5.19 15.20
CA LEU A 233 10.58 -5.15 16.55
C LEU A 233 11.41 -5.98 17.54
N MET A 234 11.89 -7.15 17.14
CA MET A 234 12.81 -7.99 17.92
C MET A 234 14.23 -7.41 18.03
N GLY A 235 14.56 -6.33 17.31
CA GLY A 235 15.90 -5.73 17.28
C GLY A 235 16.92 -6.48 16.43
N SER A 236 16.50 -7.45 15.63
CA SER A 236 17.37 -8.29 14.79
C SER A 236 17.54 -7.71 13.39
N PHE A 237 18.19 -6.55 13.29
CA PHE A 237 18.45 -5.88 12.00
C PHE A 237 19.29 -6.73 11.03
N SER A 238 20.25 -7.50 11.56
CA SER A 238 21.10 -8.41 10.76
C SER A 238 20.30 -9.51 10.04
N ALA A 239 19.22 -10.01 10.66
CA ALA A 239 18.37 -11.04 10.07
C ALA A 239 17.56 -10.51 8.87
N VAL A 240 17.24 -9.21 8.85
CA VAL A 240 16.60 -8.58 7.68
C VAL A 240 17.52 -8.66 6.47
N GLY A 241 18.82 -8.36 6.65
CA GLY A 241 19.83 -8.50 5.58
C GLY A 241 19.98 -9.94 5.10
N PHE A 242 19.95 -10.91 6.01
CA PHE A 242 19.99 -12.34 5.65
C PHE A 242 18.81 -12.75 4.76
N ILE A 243 17.58 -12.29 5.08
CA ILE A 243 16.40 -12.62 4.26
C ILE A 243 16.51 -12.02 2.87
N VAL A 244 16.95 -10.77 2.73
CA VAL A 244 17.16 -10.13 1.41
C VAL A 244 18.18 -10.92 0.58
N ALA A 245 19.28 -11.33 1.21
CA ALA A 245 20.31 -12.13 0.56
C ALA A 245 19.79 -13.52 0.15
N ALA A 246 19.11 -14.22 1.06
CA ALA A 246 18.51 -15.53 0.80
C ALA A 246 17.51 -15.47 -0.36
N LYS A 247 16.64 -14.45 -0.38
CA LYS A 247 15.68 -14.24 -1.47
C LYS A 247 16.39 -14.05 -2.81
N SER A 248 17.46 -13.25 -2.83
CA SER A 248 18.28 -13.02 -4.03
C SER A 248 18.97 -14.30 -4.51
N LEU A 249 19.49 -15.12 -3.58
CA LEU A 249 20.16 -16.39 -3.88
C LEU A 249 19.21 -17.39 -4.55
N THR A 250 17.98 -17.52 -4.08
CA THR A 250 16.98 -18.44 -4.69
C THR A 250 16.65 -18.09 -6.14
N ARG A 251 16.94 -16.86 -6.56
CA ARG A 251 16.63 -16.35 -7.88
C ARG A 251 17.88 -16.03 -8.71
N PHE A 252 19.06 -16.43 -8.25
CA PHE A 252 20.34 -16.11 -8.89
C PHE A 252 20.37 -16.46 -10.38
N LYS A 253 19.90 -17.65 -10.78
CA LYS A 253 19.83 -18.05 -12.20
C LYS A 253 18.93 -17.15 -13.06
N GLN A 254 17.95 -16.50 -12.47
CA GLN A 254 17.02 -15.61 -13.17
C GLN A 254 17.58 -14.18 -13.30
N MET A 255 18.62 -13.85 -12.52
CA MET A 255 19.30 -12.55 -12.56
C MET A 255 20.19 -12.35 -13.78
N ASP A 256 20.45 -13.40 -14.57
CA ASP A 256 21.17 -13.29 -15.85
C ASP A 256 20.38 -12.48 -16.89
N ASP A 257 19.06 -12.38 -16.73
CA ASP A 257 18.20 -11.52 -17.53
C ASP A 257 18.10 -10.13 -16.87
N ARG A 258 18.58 -9.12 -17.60
CA ARG A 258 18.65 -7.74 -17.11
C ARG A 258 17.28 -7.19 -16.71
N ASP A 259 16.25 -7.41 -17.54
CA ASP A 259 14.93 -6.84 -17.30
C ASP A 259 14.28 -7.50 -16.08
N TRP A 260 14.45 -8.82 -15.95
CA TRP A 260 13.99 -9.56 -14.77
C TRP A 260 14.73 -9.12 -13.50
N ALA A 261 16.06 -8.97 -13.58
CA ALA A 261 16.89 -8.54 -12.47
C ALA A 261 16.52 -7.14 -11.98
N GLU A 262 16.38 -6.17 -12.88
CA GLU A 262 15.97 -4.80 -12.56
C GLU A 262 14.58 -4.79 -11.89
N TYR A 263 13.60 -5.50 -12.45
CA TYR A 263 12.27 -5.62 -11.85
C TYR A 263 12.31 -6.23 -10.45
N PHE A 264 13.00 -7.36 -10.29
CA PHE A 264 13.06 -8.09 -9.02
C PHE A 264 13.75 -7.27 -7.93
N LEU A 265 14.87 -6.62 -8.28
CA LEU A 265 15.64 -5.78 -7.37
C LEU A 265 14.83 -4.54 -6.96
N LEU A 266 14.26 -3.80 -7.92
CA LEU A 266 13.45 -2.62 -7.62
C LEU A 266 12.24 -2.98 -6.75
N GLY A 267 11.54 -4.07 -7.06
CA GLY A 267 10.39 -4.51 -6.27
C GLY A 267 10.77 -4.92 -4.85
N THR A 268 11.82 -5.73 -4.71
CA THR A 268 12.25 -6.25 -3.41
C THR A 268 12.85 -5.14 -2.55
N LEU A 269 13.75 -4.33 -3.07
CA LEU A 269 14.39 -3.24 -2.31
C LEU A 269 13.36 -2.22 -1.84
N THR A 270 12.44 -1.80 -2.71
CA THR A 270 11.36 -0.87 -2.31
C THR A 270 10.45 -1.50 -1.25
N SER A 271 10.07 -2.78 -1.40
CA SER A 271 9.24 -3.50 -0.41
C SER A 271 9.91 -3.56 0.97
N PHE A 272 11.20 -3.90 1.01
CA PHE A 272 11.96 -4.01 2.25
C PHE A 272 12.20 -2.63 2.87
N LEU A 273 12.49 -1.60 2.07
CA LEU A 273 12.65 -0.22 2.55
C LEU A 273 11.40 0.24 3.31
N PHE A 274 10.22 0.09 2.71
CA PHE A 274 8.96 0.47 3.37
C PHE A 274 8.70 -0.38 4.62
N ALA A 275 8.93 -1.70 4.57
CA ALA A 275 8.75 -2.56 5.75
C ALA A 275 9.69 -2.18 6.92
N ILE A 276 10.93 -1.78 6.62
CA ILE A 276 11.87 -1.27 7.64
C ILE A 276 11.35 0.04 8.22
N ILE A 277 10.93 1.00 7.38
CA ILE A 277 10.36 2.28 7.84
C ILE A 277 9.17 2.03 8.78
N TYR A 278 8.24 1.17 8.38
CA TYR A 278 7.07 0.85 9.20
C TYR A 278 7.42 0.11 10.48
N GLY A 279 8.37 -0.82 10.44
CA GLY A 279 8.86 -1.53 11.62
C GLY A 279 9.52 -0.57 12.63
N VAL A 280 10.33 0.38 12.15
CA VAL A 280 10.94 1.42 12.97
C VAL A 280 9.88 2.34 13.58
N LEU A 281 8.89 2.78 12.80
CA LEU A 281 7.79 3.61 13.31
C LEU A 281 7.00 2.88 14.41
N LEU A 282 6.65 1.61 14.21
CA LEU A 282 6.01 0.79 15.25
C LEU A 282 6.89 0.67 16.50
N LYS A 283 8.19 0.47 16.31
CA LYS A 283 9.14 0.37 17.41
C LYS A 283 9.20 1.65 18.23
N ILE A 284 9.29 2.80 17.56
CA ILE A 284 9.31 4.12 18.19
C ILE A 284 8.03 4.33 19.00
N VAL A 285 6.87 4.07 18.40
CA VAL A 285 5.58 4.34 19.04
C VAL A 285 5.34 3.43 20.25
N PHE A 286 5.60 2.13 20.15
CA PHE A 286 5.30 1.18 21.23
C PHE A 286 6.44 0.98 22.23
N PHE A 287 7.68 0.96 21.79
CA PHE A 287 8.84 0.64 22.64
C PHE A 287 9.75 1.86 22.91
N GLY A 288 9.68 2.91 22.09
CA GLY A 288 10.49 4.12 22.21
C GLY A 288 11.68 4.10 21.26
N ALA A 289 12.28 5.28 21.03
CA ALA A 289 13.55 5.38 20.32
C ALA A 289 14.73 5.08 21.26
N TYR A 290 15.82 4.57 20.69
CA TYR A 290 17.08 4.29 21.38
C TYR A 290 17.74 5.55 21.93
#